data_AF-A0A7E4ZWR6-F1
#
_entry.id   AF-A0A7E4ZWR6-F1
#
_cell.length_a   1.000
_cell.length_b   1.000
_cell.length_c   1.000
_cell.angle_alpha   90.00
_cell.angle_beta   90.00
_cell.angle_gamma   90.00
#
_symmetry.space_group_name_H-M   'P 1'
#
loop_
_entity.id
_entity.type
_entity.pdbx_description
1 polymer ?
#
loop_
_entity_poly.entity_id
_entity_poly.type
_entity_poly.pdbx_seq_one_letter_code
_entity_poly.pdbx_strand_id
1 'polypeptide(L)'
;MLVGYGDVEKPRRDTVDVLVELTLQYLNNLAGYMKHLAPNKKISLEVLYYMVRNDQAKFMRVRELLKMNEELKKAKKDYRTGDETPFD
;
A
#
# COMPACT_ATOMS: atom_id res chain seq x y z
N MET A 1 5.04 8.07 9.40
CA MET A 1 3.91 8.78 8.75
C MET A 1 3.90 10.24 9.14
N LEU A 2 3.67 10.59 10.42
CA LEU A 2 3.55 11.97 10.89
C LEU A 2 4.71 12.91 10.46
N VAL A 3 5.96 12.51 10.69
CA VAL A 3 7.15 13.28 10.26
C VAL A 3 7.17 13.51 8.74
N GLY A 4 6.76 12.52 7.95
CA GLY A 4 6.67 12.64 6.49
C GLY A 4 5.59 13.62 6.00
N TYR A 5 4.67 14.01 6.90
CA TYR A 5 3.67 15.06 6.68
C TYR A 5 4.04 16.39 7.39
N GLY A 6 5.29 16.51 7.90
CA GLY A 6 5.81 17.73 8.50
C GLY A 6 5.64 17.84 10.02
N ASP A 7 5.24 16.77 10.70
CA ASP A 7 5.22 16.73 12.17
C ASP A 7 6.65 16.61 12.75
N VAL A 8 6.78 16.82 14.06
CA VAL A 8 8.04 16.68 14.79
C VAL A 8 8.50 15.22 14.87
N GLU A 9 9.81 14.98 15.04
CA GLU A 9 10.38 13.63 15.13
C GLU A 9 9.76 12.76 16.23
N LYS A 10 9.41 13.38 17.36
CA LYS A 10 8.78 12.75 18.51
C LYS A 10 7.38 13.34 18.72
N PRO A 11 6.37 12.89 17.94
CA PRO A 11 5.01 13.40 18.06
C PRO A 11 4.43 13.03 19.42
N ARG A 12 3.47 13.81 19.88
CA ARG A 12 2.79 13.52 21.15
C ARG A 12 2.03 12.20 21.05
N ARG A 13 2.03 11.45 22.15
CA ARG A 13 1.42 10.11 22.21
C ARG A 13 -0.08 10.14 21.96
N ASP A 14 -0.78 11.10 22.55
CA ASP A 14 -2.23 11.26 22.39
C ASP A 14 -2.64 11.52 20.92
N THR A 15 -1.86 12.32 20.19
CA THR A 15 -2.04 12.54 18.75
C THR A 15 -1.89 11.25 17.95
N VAL A 16 -0.89 10.43 18.29
CA VAL A 16 -0.66 9.12 17.66
C VAL A 16 -1.83 8.19 17.95
N ASP A 17 -2.29 8.11 19.20
CA ASP A 17 -3.39 7.25 19.62
C ASP A 17 -4.70 7.58 18.87
N VAL A 18 -5.03 8.87 18.76
CA VAL A 18 -6.20 9.33 17.98
C VAL A 18 -6.06 8.99 16.50
N LEU A 19 -4.88 9.20 15.90
CA LEU A 19 -4.66 8.87 14.50
C LEU A 19 -4.77 7.37 14.22
N VAL A 20 -4.34 6.53 15.15
CA VAL A 20 -4.53 5.08 15.06
C VAL A 20 -6.02 4.76 15.05
N GLU A 21 -6.79 5.34 15.96
CA GLU A 21 -8.25 5.11 16.01
C GLU A 21 -8.94 5.54 14.71
N LEU A 22 -8.66 6.75 14.22
CA LEU A 22 -9.21 7.27 12.96
C LEU A 22 -8.82 6.39 11.76
N THR A 23 -7.59 5.90 11.74
CA THR A 23 -7.11 5.00 10.67
C THR A 23 -7.85 3.67 10.69
N LEU A 24 -8.06 3.08 11.86
CA LEU A 24 -8.81 1.83 12.00
C LEU A 24 -10.27 2.01 11.58
N GLN A 25 -10.90 3.10 12.00
CA GLN A 25 -12.28 3.43 11.58
C GLN A 25 -12.37 3.58 10.05
N TYR A 26 -11.42 4.31 9.44
CA TYR A 26 -11.35 4.47 7.99
C TYR A 26 -11.21 3.11 7.27
N LEU A 27 -10.30 2.25 7.74
CA LEU A 27 -10.08 0.93 7.14
C LEU A 27 -11.31 0.02 7.27
N ASN A 28 -12.01 0.05 8.41
CA ASN A 28 -13.25 -0.69 8.60
C ASN A 28 -14.34 -0.23 7.63
N ASN A 29 -14.51 1.09 7.47
CA ASN A 29 -15.46 1.66 6.52
C ASN A 29 -15.10 1.28 5.09
N LEU A 30 -13.82 1.40 4.71
CA LEU A 30 -13.32 0.99 3.40
C LEU A 30 -13.60 -0.48 3.11
N ALA A 31 -13.30 -1.37 4.06
CA ALA A 31 -13.59 -2.80 3.92
C ALA A 31 -15.09 -3.08 3.81
N GLY A 32 -15.93 -2.32 4.53
CA GLY A 32 -17.38 -2.35 4.40
C GLY A 32 -17.83 -2.01 2.98
N TYR A 33 -17.37 -0.89 2.42
CA TYR A 33 -17.67 -0.50 1.03
C TYR A 33 -17.21 -1.55 0.01
N MET A 34 -16.02 -2.14 0.20
CA MET A 34 -15.52 -3.21 -0.67
C MET A 34 -16.42 -4.44 -0.62
N LYS A 35 -16.89 -4.84 0.57
CA LYS A 35 -17.85 -5.95 0.71
C LYS A 35 -19.19 -5.62 0.04
N HIS A 36 -19.69 -4.39 0.16
CA HIS A 36 -20.93 -4.00 -0.53
C HIS A 36 -20.80 -4.07 -2.05
N LEU A 37 -19.64 -3.70 -2.60
CA LEU A 37 -19.37 -3.76 -4.04
C LEU A 37 -19.19 -5.20 -4.55
N ALA A 38 -18.70 -6.10 -3.71
CA ALA A 38 -18.45 -7.50 -4.05
C ALA A 38 -18.94 -8.47 -2.95
N PRO A 39 -20.26 -8.57 -2.72
CA PRO A 39 -20.84 -9.19 -1.52
C PRO A 39 -20.55 -10.68 -1.37
N ASN A 40 -20.38 -11.38 -2.50
CA ASN A 40 -20.13 -12.82 -2.54
C ASN A 40 -18.65 -13.16 -2.81
N LYS A 41 -17.75 -12.17 -2.77
CA LYS A 41 -16.33 -12.36 -3.05
C LYS A 41 -15.50 -12.00 -1.84
N LYS A 42 -14.32 -12.64 -1.72
CA LYS A 42 -13.29 -12.17 -0.79
C LYS A 42 -12.85 -10.77 -1.20
N ILE A 43 -12.53 -9.93 -0.22
CA ILE A 43 -11.90 -8.63 -0.44
C ILE A 43 -10.63 -8.87 -1.26
N SER A 44 -10.55 -8.24 -2.44
CA SER A 44 -9.44 -8.42 -3.39
C SER A 44 -8.83 -7.07 -3.78
N LEU A 45 -7.59 -7.11 -4.27
CA LEU A 45 -6.86 -5.90 -4.67
C LEU A 45 -7.48 -5.23 -5.88
N GLU A 46 -8.14 -5.98 -6.77
CA GLU A 46 -8.85 -5.46 -7.94
C GLU A 46 -10.03 -4.58 -7.52
N VAL A 47 -10.75 -4.97 -6.48
CA VAL A 47 -11.86 -4.17 -5.91
C VAL A 47 -11.31 -2.86 -5.33
N LEU A 48 -10.18 -2.92 -4.63
CA LEU A 48 -9.55 -1.72 -4.06
C LEU A 48 -9.05 -0.78 -5.16
N TYR A 49 -8.40 -1.34 -6.18
CA TYR A 49 -7.94 -0.59 -7.35
C TYR A 49 -9.10 0.09 -8.08
N TYR A 50 -10.21 -0.61 -8.25
CA TYR A 50 -11.43 -0.04 -8.81
C TYR A 50 -11.97 1.11 -7.96
N MET A 51 -12.01 1.00 -6.62
CA MET A 51 -12.49 2.07 -5.75
C MET A 51 -11.65 3.35 -5.85
N VAL A 52 -10.34 3.23 -6.00
CA VAL A 52 -9.41 4.37 -6.05
C VAL A 52 -9.42 5.07 -7.42
N ARG A 53 -9.99 4.46 -8.47
CA ARG A 53 -9.91 4.94 -9.86
C ARG A 53 -10.39 6.38 -10.10
N ASN A 54 -11.32 6.87 -9.28
CA ASN A 54 -11.89 8.21 -9.42
C ASN A 54 -10.98 9.30 -8.82
N ASP A 55 -10.04 8.92 -7.95
CA ASP A 55 -9.03 9.81 -7.40
C ASP A 55 -7.75 9.68 -8.23
N GLN A 56 -7.57 10.59 -9.20
CA GLN A 56 -6.48 10.50 -10.17
C GLN A 56 -5.10 10.49 -9.50
N ALA A 57 -4.90 11.28 -8.44
CA ALA A 57 -3.63 11.36 -7.74
C ALA A 57 -3.30 10.03 -7.04
N LYS A 58 -4.26 9.48 -6.28
CA LYS A 58 -4.08 8.17 -5.63
C LYS A 58 -3.92 7.05 -6.64
N PHE A 59 -4.69 7.06 -7.73
CA PHE A 59 -4.63 6.04 -8.77
C PHE A 59 -3.27 6.00 -9.46
N MET A 60 -2.75 7.16 -9.85
CA MET A 60 -1.41 7.27 -10.44
C MET A 60 -0.34 6.77 -9.47
N ARG A 61 -0.44 7.15 -8.19
CA ARG A 61 0.52 6.72 -7.17
C ARG A 61 0.51 5.21 -6.97
N VAL A 62 -0.66 4.57 -6.91
CA VAL A 62 -0.78 3.10 -6.80
C VAL A 62 -0.11 2.43 -7.99
N ARG A 63 -0.34 2.94 -9.21
CA ARG A 63 0.30 2.40 -10.41
C ARG A 63 1.83 2.47 -10.38
N GLU A 64 2.39 3.60 -9.96
CA GLU A 64 3.85 3.75 -9.81
C GLU A 64 4.42 2.74 -8.80
N LEU A 65 3.77 2.60 -7.65
CA LEU A 65 4.18 1.67 -6.60
C LEU A 65 4.16 0.22 -7.08
N LEU A 66 3.13 -0.18 -7.83
CA LEU A 66 3.04 -1.52 -8.42
C LEU A 66 4.16 -1.76 -9.43
N LYS A 67 4.42 -0.79 -10.33
CA LYS A 67 5.51 -0.87 -11.30
C LYS A 67 6.88 -1.02 -10.62
N MET A 68 7.18 -0.18 -9.63
CA MET A 68 8.45 -0.27 -8.89
C MET A 68 8.60 -1.61 -8.16
N ASN A 69 7.50 -2.15 -7.61
CA ASN A 69 7.54 -3.46 -6.96
C ASN A 69 7.89 -4.59 -7.95
N GLU A 70 7.39 -4.52 -9.19
CA GLU A 70 7.75 -5.47 -10.25
C GLU A 70 9.23 -5.34 -10.64
N GLU A 71 9.73 -4.12 -10.81
CA GLU A 71 11.15 -3.84 -11.08
C GLU A 71 12.05 -4.39 -9.97
N LEU A 72 11.69 -4.17 -8.70
CA LEU A 72 12.41 -4.69 -7.53
C LEU A 72 12.41 -6.22 -7.48
N LYS A 73 11.28 -6.86 -7.81
CA LYS A 73 11.19 -8.33 -7.89
C LYS A 73 12.10 -8.89 -8.97
N LYS A 74 12.16 -8.24 -10.14
CA LYS A 74 13.06 -8.61 -11.23
C LYS A 74 14.52 -8.47 -10.81
N ALA A 75 14.91 -7.32 -10.27
CA ALA A 75 16.27 -7.09 -9.78
C ALA A 75 16.71 -8.11 -8.72
N LYS A 76 15.83 -8.46 -7.78
CA LYS A 76 16.10 -9.50 -6.77
C LYS A 76 16.28 -10.89 -7.38
N LYS A 77 15.55 -11.21 -8.46
CA LYS A 77 15.70 -12.48 -9.17
C LYS A 77 17.03 -12.52 -9.92
N ASP A 78 17.33 -11.48 -10.68
CA ASP A 78 18.54 -11.36 -11.49
C ASP A 78 19.80 -11.41 -10.60
N TYR A 79 19.76 -10.78 -9.42
CA TYR A 79 20.82 -10.86 -8.41
C TYR A 79 21.06 -12.31 -7.93
N ARG A 80 19.99 -13.04 -7.58
CA ARG A 80 20.11 -14.44 -7.12
C ARG A 80 20.66 -15.38 -8.20
N THR A 81 20.31 -15.14 -9.46
CA THR A 81 20.83 -15.94 -10.59
C THR A 81 22.23 -15.53 -11.03
N GLY A 82 22.71 -14.33 -10.66
CA GLY A 82 24.05 -13.83 -11.00
C GLY A 82 25.16 -14.40 -10.12
N ASP A 83 24.84 -14.86 -8.91
CA ASP A 83 25.78 -15.48 -7.96
C ASP A 83 26.07 -16.98 -8.28
N GLU A 84 25.45 -17.54 -9.32
CA GLU A 84 25.65 -18.94 -9.78
C GLU A 84 26.58 -19.04 -11.01
N THR A 85 27.60 -18.19 -11.12
CA THR A 85 28.71 -18.50 -12.04
C THR A 85 29.76 -19.33 -11.30
N PRO A 86 29.93 -20.63 -11.61
CA PRO A 86 31.10 -21.36 -11.17
C PRO A 86 32.31 -20.65 -11.79
N PHE A 87 33.27 -20.28 -10.95
CA PHE A 87 34.59 -19.93 -11.44
C PHE A 87 35.13 -21.13 -12.23
N ASP A 88 35.26 -20.97 -13.55
CA ASP A 88 36.14 -21.79 -14.39
C ASP A 88 37.61 -21.41 -14.15
#